data_AF-A0A8H4AL72-F1
#
_entry.id   AF-A0A8H4AL72-F1
#
_cell.length_a   1.000
_cell.length_b   1.000
_cell.length_c   1.000
_cell.angle_alpha   90.00
_cell.angle_beta   90.00
_cell.angle_gamma   90.00
#
_symmetry.space_group_name_H-M   'P 1'
#
loop_
_entity.id
_entity.type
_entity.pdbx_description
1 polymer ?
#
loop_
_entity_poly.entity_id
_entity_poly.type
_entity_poly.pdbx_seq_one_letter_code
_entity_poly.pdbx_strand_id
1 'polypeptide(L)'
;MKVTKKSIQEKAKEFSNFSADYTIKYKTSKRSYKYYIVKADIYPPESELAYTLKPNQYPIPDKYIVETTYGKNKQTVICYINYIAKRPHYKIIFGLEEEDFISKSTMNGVHLFGLQLKQLRYIREKQKEKKLKPFADLSNRMQVIRNKNMGINLFADFENQIKHNYHSQDDVKLHELTFSVNGSIFHIKYNHFSKELKKLNKLL
;
A
#
# COMPACT_ATOMS: atom_id res chain seq x y z
N MET A 1 -1.12 27.02 39.79
CA MET A 1 -0.16 26.22 38.98
C MET A 1 -0.93 25.31 38.03
N LYS A 2 -0.89 25.59 36.72
CA LYS A 2 -1.41 24.67 35.69
C LYS A 2 -0.38 23.56 35.49
N VAL A 3 -0.65 22.37 36.00
CA VAL A 3 0.17 21.18 35.72
C VAL A 3 -0.14 20.75 34.29
N THR A 4 0.70 21.17 33.34
CA THR A 4 0.71 20.63 31.97
C THR A 4 1.10 19.16 32.05
N LYS A 5 0.12 18.25 31.89
CA LYS A 5 0.39 16.83 31.67
C LYS A 5 1.20 16.70 30.38
N LYS A 6 2.51 16.49 30.55
CA LYS A 6 3.43 16.08 29.48
C LYS A 6 2.81 14.84 28.82
N SER A 7 2.45 14.93 27.53
CA SER A 7 1.87 13.81 26.79
C SER A 7 2.91 12.70 26.70
N ILE A 8 2.82 11.71 27.57
CA ILE A 8 3.66 10.52 27.49
C ILE A 8 3.24 9.79 26.21
N GLN A 9 4.04 9.92 25.16
CA GLN A 9 3.85 9.21 23.92
C GLN A 9 3.98 7.71 24.24
N GLU A 10 2.88 6.98 24.16
CA GLU A 10 2.84 5.56 24.49
C GLU A 10 3.84 4.82 23.59
N LYS A 11 4.80 4.08 24.18
CA LYS A 11 5.73 3.25 23.41
C LYS A 11 4.93 2.15 22.72
N ALA A 12 4.66 2.34 21.44
CA ALA A 12 3.97 1.37 20.60
C ALA A 12 4.94 0.76 19.59
N LYS A 13 4.74 -0.54 19.31
CA LYS A 13 5.50 -1.30 18.31
C LYS A 13 4.54 -1.87 17.28
N GLU A 14 4.92 -1.72 16.02
CA GLU A 14 4.20 -2.25 14.87
C GLU A 14 5.08 -3.32 14.21
N PHE A 15 4.49 -4.48 13.92
CA PHE A 15 5.13 -5.59 13.23
C PHE A 15 4.28 -5.93 12.02
N SER A 16 4.83 -5.73 10.82
CA SER A 16 4.16 -6.07 9.57
C SER A 16 5.17 -6.54 8.53
N ASN A 17 4.72 -7.45 7.66
CA ASN A 17 5.40 -7.78 6.41
C ASN A 17 4.43 -7.51 5.26
N PHE A 18 3.92 -6.27 5.19
CA PHE A 18 2.76 -5.92 4.37
C PHE A 18 2.93 -6.17 2.86
N SER A 19 4.16 -6.27 2.38
CA SER A 19 4.47 -6.66 0.99
C SER A 19 4.13 -8.12 0.67
N ALA A 20 3.98 -8.98 1.68
CA ALA A 20 3.68 -10.42 1.52
C ALA A 20 2.43 -10.87 2.30
N ASP A 21 2.06 -10.18 3.39
CA ASP A 21 0.92 -10.49 4.25
C ASP A 21 0.20 -9.21 4.68
N TYR A 22 -1.10 -9.11 4.37
CA TYR A 22 -1.96 -7.97 4.73
C TYR A 22 -2.22 -7.83 6.24
N THR A 23 -1.61 -8.69 7.06
CA THR A 23 -1.71 -8.65 8.51
C THR A 23 -0.73 -7.65 9.12
N ILE A 24 -1.25 -6.79 10.01
CA ILE A 24 -0.45 -5.88 10.84
C ILE A 24 -0.71 -6.18 12.31
N LYS A 25 0.34 -6.42 13.09
CA LYS A 25 0.28 -6.55 14.55
C LYS A 25 0.74 -5.26 15.19
N TYR A 26 -0.07 -4.69 16.06
CA TYR A 26 0.25 -3.46 16.78
C TYR A 26 0.14 -3.69 18.28
N LYS A 27 1.19 -3.37 19.01
CA LYS A 27 1.27 -3.58 20.45
C LYS A 27 1.62 -2.28 21.16
N THR A 28 0.79 -1.90 22.12
CA THR A 28 1.09 -0.84 23.08
C THR A 28 1.49 -1.45 24.42
N SER A 29 1.80 -0.63 25.42
CA SER A 29 2.06 -1.14 26.78
C SER A 29 0.83 -1.80 27.40
N LYS A 30 -0.38 -1.47 26.94
CA LYS A 30 -1.65 -1.93 27.53
C LYS A 30 -2.39 -2.96 26.69
N ARG A 31 -2.26 -2.90 25.36
CA ARG A 31 -3.11 -3.69 24.44
C ARG A 31 -2.32 -4.21 23.26
N SER A 32 -2.81 -5.29 22.67
CA SER A 32 -2.32 -5.82 21.41
C SER A 32 -3.49 -5.95 20.45
N TYR A 33 -3.25 -5.55 19.20
CA TYR A 33 -4.23 -5.54 18.11
C TYR A 33 -3.66 -6.33 16.95
N LYS A 34 -4.55 -7.04 16.25
CA LYS A 34 -4.24 -7.71 15.00
C LYS A 34 -5.22 -7.16 13.97
N TYR A 35 -4.68 -6.55 12.92
CA TYR A 35 -5.44 -6.04 11.80
C TYR A 35 -5.17 -6.93 10.59
N TYR A 36 -6.20 -7.20 9.83
CA TYR A 36 -6.12 -7.76 8.50
C TYR A 36 -6.69 -6.73 7.52
N ILE A 37 -5.80 -6.16 6.71
CA ILE A 37 -6.17 -5.05 5.84
C ILE A 37 -6.76 -5.62 4.56
N VAL A 38 -8.09 -5.70 4.53
CA VAL A 38 -8.84 -6.17 3.35
C VAL A 38 -8.66 -5.20 2.19
N LYS A 39 -8.72 -3.89 2.47
CA LYS A 39 -8.54 -2.84 1.47
C LYS A 39 -7.92 -1.60 2.08
N ALA A 40 -6.67 -1.30 1.71
CA ALA A 40 -5.93 -0.17 2.27
C ALA A 40 -6.41 1.19 1.76
N ASP A 41 -6.74 1.27 0.45
CA ASP A 41 -7.14 2.46 -0.31
C ASP A 41 -6.32 3.76 -0.06
N ILE A 42 -6.69 4.85 -0.75
CA ILE A 42 -5.97 6.12 -0.75
C ILE A 42 -6.63 7.18 0.13
N TYR A 43 -5.87 8.24 0.42
CA TYR A 43 -6.46 9.45 1.00
C TYR A 43 -7.24 10.23 -0.06
N PRO A 44 -8.40 10.81 0.30
CA PRO A 44 -9.06 11.82 -0.53
C PRO A 44 -8.15 12.99 -0.94
N PRO A 45 -8.55 13.80 -1.93
CA PRO A 45 -7.91 15.07 -2.23
C PRO A 45 -7.79 15.96 -0.98
N GLU A 46 -6.75 16.78 -0.93
CA GLU A 46 -6.43 17.59 0.26
C GLU A 46 -7.57 18.52 0.68
N SER A 47 -8.35 19.05 -0.28
CA SER A 47 -9.53 19.88 -0.01
C SER A 47 -10.67 19.15 0.71
N GLU A 48 -10.65 17.82 0.75
CA GLU A 48 -11.69 16.97 1.32
C GLU A 48 -11.16 16.04 2.43
N LEU A 49 -9.85 16.06 2.68
CA LEU A 49 -9.20 15.14 3.61
C LEU A 49 -9.55 15.47 5.06
N ALA A 50 -10.27 14.56 5.71
CA ALA A 50 -10.57 14.66 7.13
C ALA A 50 -9.45 14.07 8.00
N TYR A 51 -9.37 14.55 9.25
CA TYR A 51 -8.41 14.09 10.25
C TYR A 51 -9.09 13.74 11.56
N THR A 52 -8.49 12.81 12.32
CA THR A 52 -8.91 12.52 13.69
C THR A 52 -8.64 13.70 14.63
N LEU A 53 -9.32 13.70 15.79
CA LEU A 53 -9.18 14.75 16.80
C LEU A 53 -7.78 14.80 17.43
N LYS A 54 -7.39 15.97 17.93
CA LYS A 54 -6.16 16.21 18.72
C LYS A 54 -6.13 15.31 19.98
N PRO A 55 -4.94 14.94 20.52
CA PRO A 55 -3.62 15.47 20.19
C PRO A 55 -2.95 14.83 18.96
N ASN A 56 -3.38 13.64 18.55
CA ASN A 56 -2.81 12.94 17.41
C ASN A 56 -3.81 12.96 16.24
N GLN A 57 -3.49 13.75 15.22
CA GLN A 57 -4.34 13.91 14.04
C GLN A 57 -3.86 12.97 12.93
N TYR A 58 -4.63 11.92 12.67
CA TYR A 58 -4.37 10.94 11.61
C TYR A 58 -5.30 11.22 10.43
N PRO A 59 -4.79 11.22 9.18
CA PRO A 59 -5.62 11.38 8.00
C PRO A 59 -6.55 10.17 7.81
N ILE A 60 -7.79 10.43 7.40
CA ILE A 60 -8.83 9.41 7.27
C ILE A 60 -8.90 8.96 5.80
N PRO A 61 -8.63 7.68 5.48
CA PRO A 61 -8.67 7.15 4.12
C PRO A 61 -10.11 6.99 3.59
N ASP A 62 -10.27 6.99 2.28
CA ASP A 62 -11.54 6.66 1.62
C ASP A 62 -11.60 5.18 1.23
N LYS A 63 -12.80 4.61 1.16
CA LYS A 63 -13.11 3.21 0.79
C LYS A 63 -12.38 2.11 1.57
N TYR A 64 -11.73 2.47 2.67
CA TYR A 64 -10.90 1.60 3.49
C TYR A 64 -11.70 0.51 4.20
N ILE A 65 -11.18 -0.71 4.19
CA ILE A 65 -11.77 -1.88 4.85
C ILE A 65 -10.68 -2.59 5.67
N VAL A 66 -10.96 -2.82 6.95
CA VAL A 66 -10.08 -3.56 7.84
C VAL A 66 -10.87 -4.51 8.71
N GLU A 67 -10.38 -5.73 8.80
CA GLU A 67 -10.81 -6.68 9.81
C GLU A 67 -9.90 -6.58 11.02
N THR A 68 -10.47 -6.54 12.22
CA THR A 68 -9.70 -6.48 13.48
C THR A 68 -10.39 -7.26 14.58
N THR A 69 -9.67 -7.53 15.67
CA THR A 69 -10.26 -8.08 16.89
C THR A 69 -10.78 -6.99 17.82
N TYR A 70 -11.93 -7.27 18.45
CA TYR A 70 -12.64 -6.40 19.39
C TYR A 70 -12.93 -7.14 20.71
N GLY A 71 -12.89 -6.40 21.82
CA GLY A 71 -13.27 -6.89 23.14
C GLY A 71 -12.31 -7.92 23.77
N LYS A 72 -12.64 -8.34 24.99
CA LYS A 72 -11.85 -9.34 25.75
C LYS A 72 -11.86 -10.72 25.09
N ASN A 73 -12.98 -11.07 24.46
CA ASN A 73 -13.17 -12.35 23.77
C ASN A 73 -12.57 -12.37 22.36
N LYS A 74 -11.91 -11.28 21.93
CA LYS A 74 -11.29 -11.13 20.60
C LYS A 74 -12.25 -11.47 19.45
N GLN A 75 -13.50 -11.01 19.54
CA GLN A 75 -14.46 -11.14 18.45
C GLN A 75 -13.92 -10.40 17.23
N THR A 76 -14.03 -11.02 16.05
CA THR A 76 -13.66 -10.38 14.80
C THR A 76 -14.73 -9.38 14.37
N VAL A 77 -14.30 -8.19 13.96
CA VAL A 77 -15.16 -7.14 13.41
C VAL A 77 -14.59 -6.64 12.10
N ILE A 78 -15.48 -6.24 11.18
CA ILE A 78 -15.09 -5.61 9.92
C ILE A 78 -15.49 -4.13 9.98
N CYS A 79 -14.50 -3.28 9.75
CA CYS A 79 -14.64 -1.84 9.82
C CYS A 79 -14.50 -1.25 8.41
N TYR A 80 -15.38 -0.32 8.07
CA TYR A 80 -15.41 0.39 6.79
C TYR A 80 -15.32 1.89 7.01
N ILE A 81 -14.58 2.56 6.14
CA ILE A 81 -14.60 4.01 6.02
C ILE A 81 -14.90 4.37 4.56
N ASN A 82 -15.96 5.14 4.33
CA ASN A 82 -16.31 5.66 3.02
C ASN A 82 -16.60 7.15 3.11
N TYR A 83 -16.16 7.94 2.13
CA TYR A 83 -16.55 9.33 2.01
C TYR A 83 -17.88 9.43 1.24
N ILE A 84 -18.88 10.02 1.88
CA ILE A 84 -20.19 10.32 1.28
C ILE A 84 -20.38 11.82 1.43
N ALA A 85 -20.70 12.51 0.33
CA ALA A 85 -20.80 13.97 0.29
C ALA A 85 -19.61 14.68 0.95
N LYS A 86 -18.38 14.23 0.61
CA LYS A 86 -17.10 14.79 1.10
C LYS A 86 -16.86 14.63 2.61
N ARG A 87 -17.59 13.76 3.30
CA ARG A 87 -17.42 13.49 4.73
C ARG A 87 -17.21 12.00 5.00
N PRO A 88 -16.28 11.62 5.89
CA PRO A 88 -16.06 10.22 6.23
C PRO A 88 -17.25 9.66 7.01
N HIS A 89 -17.73 8.51 6.56
CA HIS A 89 -18.75 7.69 7.20
C HIS A 89 -18.12 6.38 7.65
N TYR A 90 -18.41 5.98 8.88
CA TYR A 90 -17.82 4.83 9.54
C TYR A 90 -18.88 3.76 9.72
N LYS A 91 -18.59 2.52 9.34
CA LYS A 91 -19.44 1.36 9.58
C LYS A 91 -18.61 0.27 10.26
N ILE A 92 -19.20 -0.40 11.25
CA ILE A 92 -18.58 -1.52 11.95
C ILE A 92 -19.60 -2.66 11.88
N ILE A 93 -19.13 -3.86 11.52
CA ILE A 93 -19.95 -5.07 11.46
C ILE A 93 -19.38 -6.06 12.47
N PHE A 94 -20.23 -6.55 13.38
CA PHE A 94 -19.89 -7.54 14.39
C PHE A 94 -20.44 -8.90 13.95
N GLY A 95 -19.58 -9.89 13.70
CA GLY A 95 -20.05 -11.22 13.24
C GLY A 95 -20.65 -11.23 11.83
N LEU A 96 -21.33 -12.33 11.48
CA LEU A 96 -21.95 -12.55 10.17
C LEU A 96 -23.38 -11.98 10.05
N GLU A 97 -23.99 -11.53 11.13
CA GLU A 97 -25.36 -11.00 11.11
C GLU A 97 -25.48 -9.66 11.83
N GLU A 98 -25.99 -8.71 11.04
CA GLU A 98 -26.55 -7.38 11.37
C GLU A 98 -25.64 -6.22 11.81
N GLU A 99 -26.05 -5.05 11.29
CA GLU A 99 -25.35 -3.78 11.27
C GLU A 99 -25.57 -3.03 12.58
N ASP A 100 -24.75 -3.32 13.59
CA ASP A 100 -24.80 -2.53 14.82
C ASP A 100 -24.12 -1.17 14.66
N PHE A 101 -24.98 -0.15 14.59
CA PHE A 101 -24.66 1.25 14.79
C PHE A 101 -23.82 1.45 16.06
N ILE A 102 -22.93 2.45 16.05
CA ILE A 102 -21.97 2.74 17.15
C ILE A 102 -22.72 2.91 18.49
N SER A 103 -22.87 1.83 19.23
CA SER A 103 -23.26 1.86 20.64
C SER A 103 -22.07 2.42 21.43
N LYS A 104 -22.39 3.11 22.53
CA LYS A 104 -21.51 3.89 23.42
C LYS A 104 -20.30 3.11 23.95
N SER A 105 -19.36 2.74 23.09
CA SER A 105 -18.18 1.96 23.45
C SER A 105 -17.04 2.89 23.84
N THR A 106 -16.29 2.49 24.87
CA THR A 106 -15.11 3.19 25.38
C THR A 106 -13.86 2.97 24.51
N MET A 107 -14.00 2.33 23.34
CA MET A 107 -12.87 2.06 22.46
C MET A 107 -12.54 3.24 21.57
N ASN A 108 -11.25 3.59 21.56
CA ASN A 108 -10.73 4.65 20.72
C ASN A 108 -10.81 4.22 19.24
N GLY A 109 -11.67 4.89 18.46
CA GLY A 109 -11.86 4.63 17.04
C GLY A 109 -10.56 4.64 16.23
N VAL A 110 -9.57 5.45 16.62
CA VAL A 110 -8.24 5.42 15.98
C VAL A 110 -7.67 4.01 15.97
N HIS A 111 -7.70 3.34 17.12
CA HIS A 111 -7.19 1.97 17.26
C HIS A 111 -8.11 0.95 16.62
N LEU A 112 -9.43 1.11 16.71
CA LEU A 112 -10.36 0.17 16.08
C LEU A 112 -10.17 0.12 14.55
N PHE A 113 -9.96 1.28 13.92
CA PHE A 113 -9.73 1.38 12.48
C PHE A 113 -8.25 1.25 12.09
N GLY A 114 -7.32 1.17 13.05
CA GLY A 114 -5.89 1.14 12.77
C GLY A 114 -5.36 2.41 12.08
N LEU A 115 -5.95 3.58 12.35
CA LEU A 115 -5.55 4.84 11.70
C LEU A 115 -4.14 5.31 12.10
N GLN A 116 -3.63 4.83 13.24
CA GLN A 116 -2.28 5.13 13.73
C GLN A 116 -1.16 4.32 13.04
N LEU A 117 -1.50 3.34 12.21
CA LEU A 117 -0.54 2.40 11.63
C LEU A 117 0.39 3.11 10.63
N LYS A 118 1.70 3.06 10.89
CA LYS A 118 2.71 3.77 10.10
C LYS A 118 2.90 3.13 8.73
N GLN A 119 2.82 1.80 8.63
CA GLN A 119 2.97 1.10 7.36
C GLN A 119 1.90 1.53 6.34
N LEU A 120 0.64 1.63 6.78
CA LEU A 120 -0.45 2.08 5.91
C LEU A 120 -0.28 3.53 5.47
N ARG A 121 0.17 4.39 6.39
CA ARG A 121 0.48 5.78 6.05
C ARG A 121 1.56 5.85 4.97
N TYR A 122 2.67 5.12 5.16
CA TYR A 122 3.75 5.06 4.18
C TYR A 122 3.29 4.59 2.80
N ILE A 123 2.47 3.53 2.74
CA ILE A 123 1.95 3.00 1.47
C ILE A 123 1.08 4.03 0.76
N ARG A 124 0.17 4.69 1.49
CA ARG A 124 -0.72 5.70 0.94
C ARG A 124 0.02 6.93 0.45
N GLU A 125 1.01 7.40 1.21
CA GLU A 125 1.87 8.51 0.81
C GLU A 125 2.71 8.15 -0.43
N LYS A 126 3.25 6.93 -0.50
CA LYS A 126 3.98 6.43 -1.67
C LYS A 126 3.09 6.29 -2.91
N GLN A 127 1.81 5.95 -2.76
CA GLN A 127 0.83 5.93 -3.84
C GLN A 127 0.39 7.34 -4.27
N LYS A 128 0.32 8.28 -3.33
CA LYS A 128 -0.04 9.69 -3.58
C LYS A 128 0.96 10.41 -4.48
N GLU A 129 2.20 9.90 -4.56
CA GLU A 129 3.30 10.53 -5.29
C GLU A 129 4.04 9.58 -6.23
N LYS A 130 3.51 9.30 -7.42
CA LYS A 130 4.33 9.33 -8.66
C LYS A 130 3.45 9.70 -9.86
N LYS A 131 3.08 10.99 -9.97
CA LYS A 131 2.77 11.53 -11.30
C LYS A 131 4.07 11.48 -12.10
N LEU A 132 4.18 10.50 -13.00
CA LEU A 132 5.32 10.43 -13.90
C LEU A 132 5.30 11.70 -14.77
N LYS A 133 6.43 12.40 -14.83
CA LYS A 133 6.61 13.44 -15.83
C LYS A 133 6.37 12.84 -17.23
N PRO A 134 5.70 13.57 -18.14
CA PRO A 134 5.63 13.21 -19.54
C PRO A 134 7.00 12.84 -20.08
N PHE A 135 7.06 11.87 -20.98
CA PHE A 135 8.34 11.36 -21.49
C PHE A 135 9.17 12.44 -22.19
N ALA A 136 8.50 13.35 -22.91
CA ALA A 136 9.12 14.52 -23.55
C ALA A 136 9.84 15.45 -22.57
N ASP A 137 9.38 15.50 -21.30
CA ASP A 137 9.91 16.40 -20.27
C ASP A 137 11.06 15.75 -19.46
N LEU A 138 11.49 14.55 -19.85
CA LEU A 138 12.59 13.84 -19.21
C LEU A 138 13.93 14.18 -19.87
N SER A 139 15.01 14.17 -19.09
CA SER A 139 16.36 14.16 -19.66
C SER A 139 16.62 12.88 -20.47
N ASN A 140 17.50 12.95 -21.46
CA ASN A 140 17.88 11.79 -22.29
C ASN A 140 18.29 10.58 -21.44
N ARG A 141 19.04 10.80 -20.35
CA ARG A 141 19.41 9.74 -19.41
C ARG A 141 18.19 9.08 -18.77
N MET A 142 17.21 9.87 -18.32
CA MET A 142 15.99 9.34 -17.71
C MET A 142 15.08 8.63 -18.71
N GLN A 143 15.02 9.12 -19.95
CA GLN A 143 14.32 8.45 -21.04
C GLN A 143 14.91 7.05 -21.28
N VAL A 144 16.24 6.94 -21.40
CA VAL A 144 16.94 5.66 -21.54
C VAL A 144 16.66 4.73 -20.36
N ILE A 145 16.78 5.22 -19.12
CA ILE A 145 16.53 4.40 -17.92
C ILE A 145 15.08 3.88 -17.89
N ARG A 146 14.10 4.74 -18.18
CA ARG A 146 12.68 4.36 -18.16
C ARG A 146 12.38 3.28 -19.19
N ASN A 147 12.95 3.40 -20.39
CA ASN A 147 12.80 2.43 -21.46
C ASN A 147 13.53 1.11 -21.18
N LYS A 148 14.75 1.17 -20.62
CA LYS A 148 15.46 -0.03 -20.14
C LYS A 148 14.64 -0.79 -19.10
N ASN A 149 14.07 -0.08 -18.12
CA ASN A 149 13.25 -0.70 -17.08
C ASN A 149 11.98 -1.35 -17.66
N MET A 150 11.33 -0.72 -18.64
CA MET A 150 10.20 -1.33 -19.35
C MET A 150 10.62 -2.65 -20.03
N GLY A 151 11.74 -2.65 -20.74
CA GLY A 151 12.28 -3.87 -21.36
C GLY A 151 12.65 -4.96 -20.36
N ILE A 152 13.20 -4.61 -19.19
CA ILE A 152 13.49 -5.57 -18.11
C ILE A 152 12.20 -6.19 -17.58
N ASN A 153 11.19 -5.36 -17.29
CA ASN A 153 9.93 -5.84 -16.72
C ASN A 153 9.19 -6.75 -17.70
N LEU A 154 9.13 -6.39 -18.99
CA LEU A 154 8.51 -7.22 -20.02
C LEU A 154 9.25 -8.54 -20.23
N PHE A 155 10.58 -8.54 -20.13
CA PHE A 155 11.37 -9.77 -20.21
C PHE A 155 11.09 -10.71 -19.02
N ALA A 156 11.03 -10.16 -17.81
CA ALA A 156 10.66 -10.94 -16.62
C ALA A 156 9.25 -11.53 -16.72
N ASP A 157 8.30 -10.76 -17.27
CA ASP A 157 6.94 -11.26 -17.52
C ASP A 157 6.94 -12.38 -18.57
N PHE A 158 7.66 -12.20 -19.68
CA PHE A 158 7.86 -13.24 -20.69
C PHE A 158 8.45 -14.53 -20.12
N GLU A 159 9.51 -14.45 -19.30
CA GLU A 159 10.10 -15.62 -18.62
C GLU A 159 9.11 -16.33 -17.69
N ASN A 160 8.21 -15.57 -17.03
CA ASN A 160 7.15 -16.17 -16.22
C ASN A 160 6.09 -16.84 -17.10
N GLN A 161 5.67 -16.21 -18.19
CA GLN A 161 4.70 -16.78 -19.12
C GLN A 161 5.20 -18.08 -19.76
N ILE A 162 6.50 -18.21 -20.03
CA ILE A 162 7.08 -19.48 -20.55
C ILE A 162 6.72 -20.65 -19.64
N LYS A 163 6.86 -20.49 -18.32
CA LYS A 163 6.62 -21.55 -17.33
C LYS A 163 5.17 -22.03 -17.32
N HIS A 164 4.24 -21.20 -17.75
CA HIS A 164 2.81 -21.48 -17.72
C HIS A 164 2.25 -21.98 -19.06
N ASN A 165 2.89 -21.62 -20.17
CA ASN A 165 2.32 -21.81 -21.51
C ASN A 165 3.11 -22.80 -22.38
N TYR A 166 4.33 -23.16 -21.99
CA TYR A 166 5.20 -24.03 -22.79
C TYR A 166 5.74 -25.20 -21.97
N HIS A 167 6.12 -26.27 -22.66
CA HIS A 167 6.74 -27.43 -22.01
C HIS A 167 8.19 -27.10 -21.64
N SER A 168 8.73 -27.75 -20.60
CA SER A 168 10.09 -27.47 -20.11
C SER A 168 11.20 -27.86 -21.10
N GLN A 169 10.88 -28.61 -22.15
CA GLN A 169 11.79 -28.99 -23.22
C GLN A 169 11.78 -28.00 -24.40
N ASP A 170 10.80 -27.10 -24.46
CA ASP A 170 10.69 -26.12 -25.54
C ASP A 170 11.71 -24.99 -25.35
N ASP A 171 12.49 -24.67 -26.39
CA ASP A 171 13.48 -23.58 -26.36
C ASP A 171 12.84 -22.24 -26.75
N VAL A 172 12.11 -21.65 -25.81
CA VAL A 172 11.39 -20.39 -26.02
C VAL A 172 12.27 -19.19 -25.63
N LYS A 173 12.50 -18.26 -26.57
CA LYS A 173 13.39 -17.10 -26.39
C LYS A 173 12.78 -15.81 -26.91
N LEU A 174 12.94 -14.72 -26.15
CA LEU A 174 12.67 -13.36 -26.63
C LEU A 174 13.98 -12.76 -27.16
N HIS A 175 14.06 -12.55 -28.47
CA HIS A 175 15.28 -12.03 -29.11
C HIS A 175 15.39 -10.51 -29.03
N GLU A 176 14.29 -9.81 -29.30
CA GLU A 176 14.24 -8.35 -29.34
C GLU A 176 12.87 -7.81 -28.95
N LEU A 177 12.86 -6.56 -28.49
CA LEU A 177 11.66 -5.79 -28.19
C LEU A 177 11.80 -4.42 -28.86
N THR A 178 10.81 -4.08 -29.68
CA THR A 178 10.69 -2.75 -30.30
C THR A 178 9.41 -2.08 -29.84
N PHE A 179 9.51 -0.83 -29.40
CA PHE A 179 8.35 -0.02 -29.01
C PHE A 179 8.63 1.46 -29.24
N SER A 180 7.60 2.30 -29.27
CA SER A 180 7.76 3.73 -29.42
C SER A 180 7.17 4.52 -28.26
N VAL A 181 7.78 5.68 -27.98
CA VAL A 181 7.26 6.68 -27.04
C VAL A 181 7.40 8.04 -27.69
N ASN A 182 6.29 8.76 -27.86
CA ASN A 182 6.25 10.07 -28.53
C ASN A 182 6.95 10.07 -29.91
N GLY A 183 6.70 9.05 -30.72
CA GLY A 183 7.28 8.91 -32.06
C GLY A 183 8.75 8.45 -32.09
N SER A 184 9.44 8.42 -30.95
CA SER A 184 10.79 7.85 -30.85
C SER A 184 10.72 6.33 -30.74
N ILE A 185 11.41 5.62 -31.62
CA ILE A 185 11.46 4.15 -31.64
C ILE A 185 12.64 3.67 -30.78
N PHE A 186 12.36 2.73 -29.89
CA PHE A 186 13.32 2.07 -29.02
C PHE A 186 13.41 0.60 -29.40
N HIS A 187 14.64 0.12 -29.51
CA HIS A 187 14.93 -1.25 -29.88
C HIS A 187 15.87 -1.87 -28.84
N ILE A 188 15.43 -2.97 -28.23
CA ILE A 188 16.14 -3.69 -27.17
C ILE A 188 16.46 -5.09 -27.69
N LYS A 189 17.75 -5.42 -27.79
CA LYS A 189 18.21 -6.77 -28.13
C LYS A 189 18.60 -7.52 -26.86
N TYR A 190 17.95 -8.64 -26.58
CA TYR A 190 18.16 -9.40 -25.35
C TYR A 190 19.43 -10.27 -25.36
N ASN A 191 19.97 -10.55 -26.54
CA ASN A 191 21.22 -11.32 -26.71
C ASN A 191 22.43 -10.69 -25.97
N HIS A 192 22.41 -9.39 -25.66
CA HIS A 192 23.44 -8.67 -24.88
C HIS A 192 22.98 -8.22 -23.48
N PHE A 193 21.68 -8.24 -23.21
CA PHE A 193 21.05 -7.62 -22.02
C PHE A 193 21.17 -8.48 -20.75
N SER A 194 21.32 -9.80 -20.90
CA SER A 194 21.44 -10.75 -19.78
C SER A 194 22.70 -10.52 -18.92
N LYS A 195 23.78 -9.98 -19.49
CA LYS A 195 25.02 -9.67 -18.76
C LYS A 195 24.87 -8.44 -17.85
N GLU A 196 24.07 -7.43 -18.23
CA GLU A 196 23.81 -6.24 -17.40
C GLU A 196 22.89 -6.57 -16.21
N LEU A 197 21.89 -7.42 -16.40
CA LEU A 197 20.99 -7.89 -15.32
C LEU A 197 21.74 -8.63 -14.20
N LYS A 198 22.74 -9.46 -14.55
CA LYS A 198 23.59 -10.16 -13.57
C LYS A 198 24.45 -9.21 -12.74
N LYS A 199 24.82 -8.03 -13.27
CA LYS A 199 25.56 -7.00 -12.52
C LYS A 199 24.63 -6.18 -11.61
N LEU A 200 23.43 -5.85 -12.07
CA LEU A 200 22.49 -5.02 -11.29
C LEU A 200 21.92 -5.74 -10.07
N ASN A 201 21.60 -7.04 -10.20
CA ASN A 201 21.08 -7.86 -9.09
C ASN A 201 22.13 -8.19 -8.01
N LYS A 202 23.41 -7.84 -8.23
CA LYS A 202 24.50 -8.03 -7.26
C LYS A 202 24.80 -6.76 -6.46
N LEU A 203 24.16 -5.64 -6.80
CA LEU A 203 24.37 -4.30 -6.26
C LEU A 203 23.16 -3.77 -5.46
N LEU A 204 22.11 -4.59 -5.33
CA LEU A 204 20.97 -4.43 -4.42
C LEU A 204 21.04 -5.52 -3.35
#